data_AF-A0A1B9S5J1-F1
#
_entry.id   AF-A0A1B9S5J1-F1
#
_cell.length_a   1.000
_cell.length_b   1.000
_cell.length_c   1.000
_cell.angle_alpha   90.00
_cell.angle_beta   90.00
_cell.angle_gamma   90.00
#
_symmetry.space_group_name_H-M   'P 1'
#
loop_
_entity.id
_entity.type
_entity.pdbx_description
1 polymer ?
#
loop_
_entity_poly.entity_id
_entity_poly.type
_entity_poly.pdbx_seq_one_letter_code
_entity_poly.pdbx_strand_id
1 'polypeptide(L)'
;MPGKAAIVLGHSHLSSIVLHLHDRPAEVYGGENSIQYYVFDTTRMGVDFLFSIDAGGGHYVLNPEIAVMVDQKVPKDREKIYISMFGGNAHNALTLMEHPRPFDFVLPEIPDLPLDGTAEFVTAAYINKFIAKLAQSYILNMQTLKNSTNGSVFHFESPPPIESNEFILRNLEQWFQNVRDPKISAPYLRYKLWRVHSKIIRDYCSAAGIHFLPTPKSATNQNGFLLEEHGRDSTHAGPSFGGLILKELENHLNVKYDGWLWL
;
A
#
# COMPACT_ATOMS: atom_id res chain seq x y z
N MET A 1 -19.76 -2.49 -24.38
CA MET A 1 -20.22 -2.22 -23.00
C MET A 1 -19.55 -0.95 -22.43
N PRO A 2 -20.11 -0.27 -21.43
CA PRO A 2 -19.39 0.79 -20.71
C PRO A 2 -18.14 0.21 -20.02
N GLY A 3 -17.09 1.03 -19.89
CA GLY A 3 -15.80 0.62 -19.31
C GLY A 3 -15.86 0.44 -17.78
N LYS A 4 -14.69 0.26 -17.17
CA LYS A 4 -14.54 0.10 -15.72
C LYS A 4 -14.36 1.45 -15.03
N ALA A 5 -14.85 1.54 -13.80
CA ALA A 5 -14.56 2.61 -12.85
C ALA A 5 -13.81 2.00 -11.66
N ALA A 6 -12.58 2.43 -11.45
CA ALA A 6 -11.73 1.94 -10.36
C ALA A 6 -11.73 2.92 -9.20
N ILE A 7 -12.41 2.57 -8.11
CA ILE A 7 -12.48 3.36 -6.88
C ILE A 7 -11.26 3.02 -6.02
N VAL A 8 -10.34 3.96 -5.86
CA VAL A 8 -9.08 3.74 -5.11
C VAL A 8 -9.16 4.39 -3.73
N LEU A 9 -9.02 3.57 -2.69
CA LEU A 9 -9.08 4.00 -1.29
C LEU A 9 -7.75 3.67 -0.58
N GLY A 10 -7.29 4.57 0.28
CA GLY A 10 -5.98 4.44 0.90
C GLY A 10 -5.56 5.69 1.65
N HIS A 11 -4.31 5.71 2.11
CA HIS A 11 -3.71 6.85 2.83
C HIS A 11 -2.56 7.45 2.01
N SER A 12 -1.39 7.65 2.61
CA SER A 12 -0.24 8.33 2.01
C SER A 12 0.33 7.66 0.75
N HIS A 13 0.23 6.33 0.64
CA HIS A 13 0.70 5.60 -0.55
C HIS A 13 -0.13 5.86 -1.80
N LEU A 14 -1.31 6.48 -1.69
CA LEU A 14 -2.05 6.98 -2.86
C LEU A 14 -1.26 8.07 -3.61
N SER A 15 -0.32 8.75 -2.95
CA SER A 15 0.46 9.80 -3.59
C SER A 15 1.25 9.30 -4.80
N SER A 16 1.74 8.06 -4.81
CA SER A 16 2.46 7.50 -5.96
C SER A 16 1.56 7.40 -7.20
N ILE A 17 0.31 6.96 -7.03
CA ILE A 17 -0.63 6.85 -8.14
C ILE A 17 -1.13 8.23 -8.58
N VAL A 18 -1.41 9.15 -7.66
CA VAL A 18 -1.89 10.50 -7.99
C VAL A 18 -0.83 11.25 -8.78
N LEU A 19 0.42 11.22 -8.32
CA LEU A 19 1.54 11.87 -9.01
C LEU A 19 1.77 11.27 -10.39
N HIS A 20 1.59 9.96 -10.56
CA HIS A 20 1.67 9.32 -11.86
C HIS A 20 0.52 9.73 -12.80
N LEU A 21 -0.71 9.72 -12.29
CA LEU A 21 -1.92 9.96 -13.06
C LEU A 21 -2.06 11.43 -13.50
N HIS A 22 -1.53 12.38 -12.71
CA HIS A 22 -1.59 13.81 -13.01
C HIS A 22 -1.07 14.15 -14.42
N ASP A 23 0.05 13.54 -14.82
CA ASP A 23 0.72 13.82 -16.10
C ASP A 23 0.50 12.71 -17.14
N ARG A 24 -0.29 11.67 -16.82
CA ARG A 24 -0.53 10.55 -17.74
C ARG A 24 -1.62 10.91 -18.76
N PRO A 25 -1.32 10.94 -20.07
CA PRO A 25 -2.35 11.10 -21.08
C PRO A 25 -3.24 9.85 -21.18
N ALA A 26 -4.52 10.05 -21.48
CA ALA A 26 -5.44 8.95 -21.74
C ALA A 26 -4.96 8.13 -22.96
N GLU A 27 -5.01 6.80 -22.84
CA GLU A 27 -4.67 5.87 -23.94
C GLU A 27 -5.89 5.61 -24.84
N VAL A 28 -7.08 5.74 -24.27
CA VAL A 28 -8.39 5.58 -24.93
C VAL A 28 -9.38 6.59 -24.34
N TYR A 29 -10.50 6.80 -25.02
CA TYR A 29 -11.59 7.65 -24.54
C TYR A 29 -12.89 6.84 -24.50
N GLY A 30 -13.20 6.26 -23.34
CA GLY A 30 -14.34 5.37 -23.13
C GLY A 30 -14.23 4.01 -23.82
N GLY A 31 -15.34 3.26 -23.79
CA GLY A 31 -15.46 1.92 -24.36
C GLY A 31 -15.27 0.79 -23.35
N GLU A 32 -15.57 -0.45 -23.77
CA GLU A 32 -15.61 -1.61 -22.87
C GLU A 32 -14.25 -2.03 -22.32
N ASN A 33 -13.20 -1.69 -23.04
CA ASN A 33 -11.82 -1.98 -22.66
C ASN A 33 -11.14 -0.75 -22.03
N SER A 34 -11.91 0.18 -21.44
CA SER A 34 -11.38 1.37 -20.77
C SER A 34 -11.47 1.26 -19.24
N ILE A 35 -10.56 1.92 -18.53
CA ILE A 35 -10.59 2.08 -17.08
C ILE A 35 -10.37 3.55 -16.71
N GLN A 36 -11.28 4.08 -15.91
CA GLN A 36 -11.15 5.41 -15.31
C GLN A 36 -10.94 5.28 -13.81
N TYR A 37 -9.96 5.98 -13.26
CA TYR A 37 -9.65 5.93 -11.83
C TYR A 37 -10.36 7.04 -11.06
N TYR A 38 -10.96 6.68 -9.91
CA TYR A 38 -11.59 7.59 -8.97
C TYR A 38 -10.84 7.46 -7.64
N VAL A 39 -9.92 8.39 -7.39
CA VAL A 39 -8.95 8.27 -6.29
C VAL A 39 -9.45 9.07 -5.09
N PHE A 40 -9.43 8.48 -3.91
CA PHE A 40 -9.78 9.16 -2.66
C PHE A 40 -8.87 10.37 -2.39
N ASP A 41 -9.48 11.52 -2.14
CA ASP A 41 -8.77 12.78 -1.90
C ASP A 41 -8.29 12.91 -0.45
N THR A 42 -7.12 12.33 -0.17
CA THR A 42 -6.49 12.41 1.16
C THR A 42 -6.07 13.83 1.55
N THR A 43 -5.91 14.73 0.57
CA THR A 43 -5.53 16.13 0.83
C THR A 43 -6.69 16.94 1.37
N ARG A 44 -7.89 16.73 0.81
CA ARG A 44 -9.13 17.39 1.23
C ARG A 44 -9.74 16.75 2.47
N MET A 45 -9.77 15.42 2.54
CA MET A 45 -10.42 14.69 3.63
C MET A 45 -9.56 14.63 4.90
N GLY A 46 -8.25 14.84 4.76
CA GLY A 46 -7.31 14.83 5.87
C GLY A 46 -6.91 13.42 6.34
N VAL A 47 -5.91 13.37 7.20
CA VAL A 47 -5.33 12.11 7.73
C VAL A 47 -6.22 11.44 8.78
N ASP A 48 -7.16 12.19 9.38
CA ASP A 48 -8.06 11.71 10.43
C ASP A 48 -9.33 11.07 9.86
N PHE A 49 -9.47 11.00 8.54
CA PHE A 49 -10.62 10.37 7.92
C PHE A 49 -10.68 8.87 8.28
N LEU A 50 -11.78 8.48 8.92
CA LEU A 50 -12.03 7.10 9.28
C LEU A 50 -12.70 6.36 8.12
N PHE A 51 -11.99 5.43 7.50
CA PHE A 51 -12.56 4.55 6.47
C PHE A 51 -13.56 3.55 7.03
N SER A 52 -13.37 3.12 8.29
CA SER A 52 -14.31 2.24 9.00
C SER A 52 -14.85 2.94 10.23
N ILE A 53 -16.15 2.89 10.44
CA ILE A 53 -16.84 3.48 11.59
C ILE A 53 -17.62 2.41 12.36
N ASP A 54 -17.75 2.57 13.68
CA ASP A 54 -18.60 1.70 14.51
C ASP A 54 -20.07 2.08 14.29
N ALA A 55 -20.83 1.18 13.68
CA ALA A 55 -22.28 1.31 13.49
C ALA A 55 -23.08 0.92 14.74
N GLY A 56 -22.41 0.57 15.83
CA GLY A 56 -22.99 0.23 17.12
C GLY A 56 -22.57 -1.16 17.60
N GLY A 57 -22.21 -1.27 18.89
CA GLY A 57 -21.92 -2.55 19.53
C GLY A 57 -20.64 -3.23 19.02
N GLY A 58 -19.68 -2.47 18.49
CA GLY A 58 -18.45 -3.02 17.90
C GLY A 58 -18.65 -3.58 16.49
N HIS A 59 -19.78 -3.26 15.83
CA HIS A 59 -20.02 -3.63 14.45
C HIS A 59 -19.50 -2.53 13.52
N TYR A 60 -18.35 -2.77 12.89
CA TYR A 60 -17.75 -1.80 12.00
C TYR A 60 -18.26 -1.95 10.56
N VAL A 61 -18.53 -0.81 9.93
CA VAL A 61 -18.94 -0.69 8.52
C VAL A 61 -18.04 0.28 7.77
N LEU A 62 -18.04 0.23 6.44
CA LEU A 62 -17.35 1.23 5.63
C LEU A 62 -18.06 2.57 5.86
N ASN A 63 -17.29 3.64 6.03
CA ASN A 63 -17.83 4.98 6.24
C ASN A 63 -18.83 5.33 5.11
N PRO A 64 -20.12 5.57 5.43
CA PRO A 64 -21.16 5.85 4.44
C PRO A 64 -20.85 7.05 3.54
N GLU A 65 -20.01 8.00 3.98
CA GLU A 65 -19.57 9.12 3.15
C GLU A 65 -18.85 8.64 1.87
N ILE A 66 -18.15 7.50 1.93
CA ILE A 66 -17.49 6.90 0.75
C ILE A 66 -18.54 6.46 -0.27
N ALA A 67 -19.63 5.83 0.16
CA ALA A 67 -20.71 5.43 -0.73
C ALA A 67 -21.37 6.65 -1.37
N VAL A 68 -21.60 7.72 -0.59
CA VAL A 68 -22.13 8.99 -1.10
C VAL A 68 -21.20 9.60 -2.16
N MET A 69 -19.89 9.64 -1.92
CA MET A 69 -18.91 10.14 -2.90
C MET A 69 -18.90 9.32 -4.19
N VAL A 70 -18.93 7.99 -4.07
CA VAL A 70 -19.01 7.07 -5.22
C VAL A 70 -20.28 7.32 -6.03
N ASP A 71 -21.44 7.43 -5.38
CA ASP A 71 -22.72 7.61 -6.07
C ASP A 71 -22.86 8.98 -6.74
N GLN A 72 -22.17 10.00 -6.22
CA GLN A 72 -22.15 11.35 -6.80
C GLN A 72 -21.21 11.47 -8.00
N LYS A 73 -20.05 10.80 -7.97
CA LYS A 73 -18.98 11.03 -8.96
C LYS A 73 -18.76 9.91 -9.96
N VAL A 74 -19.14 8.68 -9.63
CA VAL A 74 -18.89 7.51 -10.49
C VAL A 74 -20.11 7.22 -11.37
N PRO A 75 -19.96 7.20 -12.71
CA PRO A 75 -21.03 6.84 -13.63
C PRO A 75 -21.65 5.48 -13.30
N LYS A 76 -22.99 5.42 -13.30
CA LYS A 76 -23.76 4.22 -12.89
C LYS A 76 -23.69 3.08 -13.89
N ASP A 77 -23.38 3.39 -15.14
CA ASP A 77 -23.28 2.42 -16.23
C ASP A 77 -21.93 1.69 -16.22
N ARG A 78 -20.88 2.25 -15.62
CA ARG A 78 -19.57 1.60 -15.53
C ARG A 78 -19.55 0.46 -14.51
N GLU A 79 -18.79 -0.59 -14.83
CA GLU A 79 -18.49 -1.65 -13.88
C GLU A 79 -17.56 -1.12 -12.79
N LYS A 80 -18.02 -1.12 -11.54
CA LYS A 80 -17.26 -0.64 -10.38
C LYS A 80 -16.33 -1.74 -9.86
N ILE A 81 -15.04 -1.44 -9.80
CA ILE A 81 -14.05 -2.22 -9.05
C ILE A 81 -13.45 -1.36 -7.95
N TYR A 82 -13.01 -1.99 -6.86
CA TYR A 82 -12.44 -1.29 -5.72
C TYR A 82 -10.99 -1.68 -5.54
N ILE A 83 -10.15 -0.70 -5.26
CA ILE A 83 -8.71 -0.86 -5.07
C ILE A 83 -8.37 -0.32 -3.68
N SER A 84 -7.78 -1.19 -2.86
CA SER A 84 -7.29 -0.87 -1.53
C SER A 84 -5.78 -0.65 -1.56
N MET A 85 -5.34 0.43 -0.92
CA MET A 85 -3.93 0.75 -0.60
C MET A 85 -3.76 1.04 0.90
N PHE A 86 -4.55 0.36 1.76
CA PHE A 86 -4.45 0.52 3.21
C PHE A 86 -3.19 -0.13 3.79
N GLY A 87 -2.58 0.50 4.80
CA GLY A 87 -1.48 -0.11 5.57
C GLY A 87 -0.12 -0.11 4.89
N GLY A 88 0.07 0.71 3.85
CA GLY A 88 1.32 0.75 3.07
C GLY A 88 2.61 0.92 3.87
N ASN A 89 2.54 1.52 5.06
CA ASN A 89 3.73 1.92 5.84
C ASN A 89 3.88 1.20 7.19
N ALA A 90 2.99 0.25 7.53
CA ALA A 90 2.93 -0.32 8.89
C ALA A 90 4.24 -1.01 9.32
N HIS A 91 4.95 -1.60 8.36
CA HIS A 91 6.22 -2.29 8.59
C HIS A 91 7.35 -1.35 9.01
N ASN A 92 7.33 -0.08 8.59
CA ASN A 92 8.37 0.90 8.91
C ASN A 92 8.31 1.43 10.35
N ALA A 93 7.17 1.26 11.03
CA ALA A 93 6.95 1.78 12.39
C ALA A 93 8.02 1.36 13.42
N LEU A 94 8.64 0.18 13.26
CA LEU A 94 9.75 -0.27 14.11
C LEU A 94 11.11 -0.30 13.44
N THR A 95 11.17 -0.13 12.12
CA THR A 95 12.39 -0.49 11.39
C THR A 95 12.93 0.61 10.49
N LEU A 96 12.24 1.73 10.28
CA LEU A 96 12.88 2.80 9.54
C LEU A 96 14.13 3.30 10.30
N MET A 97 13.92 3.66 11.56
CA MET A 97 14.98 4.11 12.46
C MET A 97 15.55 2.95 13.26
N GLU A 98 16.83 2.98 13.57
CA GLU A 98 17.51 2.01 14.43
C GLU A 98 16.92 2.07 15.84
N HIS A 99 16.58 0.89 16.39
CA HIS A 99 16.08 0.77 17.75
C HIS A 99 17.23 0.92 18.77
N PRO A 100 17.04 1.58 19.93
CA PRO A 100 18.09 1.72 20.95
C PRO A 100 18.68 0.39 21.46
N ARG A 101 17.91 -0.69 21.32
CA ARG A 101 18.37 -2.08 21.42
C ARG A 101 18.21 -2.72 20.05
N PRO A 102 19.24 -2.72 19.18
CA PRO A 102 19.14 -3.33 17.86
C PRO A 102 18.67 -4.77 17.97
N PHE A 103 17.76 -5.18 17.10
CA PHE A 103 17.21 -6.53 17.10
C PHE A 103 17.17 -7.10 15.69
N ASP A 104 17.21 -8.41 15.60
CA ASP A 104 17.03 -9.13 14.34
C ASP A 104 16.33 -10.48 14.59
N PHE A 105 15.93 -11.15 13.51
CA PHE A 105 15.29 -12.45 13.55
C PHE A 105 15.52 -13.23 12.26
N VAL A 106 15.33 -14.54 12.34
CA VAL A 106 15.31 -15.42 11.17
C VAL A 106 13.92 -15.35 10.56
N LEU A 107 13.84 -14.97 9.28
CA LEU A 107 12.59 -15.03 8.51
C LEU A 107 12.34 -16.47 8.05
N PRO A 108 11.28 -17.17 8.52
CA PRO A 108 11.11 -18.59 8.19
C PRO A 108 10.93 -18.87 6.69
N GLU A 109 10.37 -17.94 5.93
CA GLU A 109 10.20 -18.10 4.47
C GLU A 109 11.53 -18.07 3.72
N ILE A 110 12.55 -17.39 4.26
CA ILE A 110 13.86 -17.19 3.63
C ILE A 110 14.92 -17.17 4.76
N PRO A 111 15.27 -18.34 5.34
CA PRO A 111 16.08 -18.39 6.55
C PRO A 111 17.53 -17.95 6.34
N ASP A 112 18.01 -17.98 5.09
CA ASP A 112 19.39 -17.66 4.71
C ASP A 112 19.63 -16.16 4.46
N LEU A 113 18.64 -15.29 4.72
CA LEU A 113 18.84 -13.84 4.64
C LEU A 113 19.91 -13.38 5.64
N PRO A 114 20.71 -12.35 5.29
CA PRO A 114 21.70 -11.79 6.20
C PRO A 114 21.13 -11.45 7.58
N LEU A 115 21.92 -11.77 8.61
CA LEU A 115 21.63 -11.47 10.01
C LEU A 115 22.64 -10.45 10.52
N ASP A 116 22.19 -9.53 11.37
CA ASP A 116 23.08 -8.66 12.14
C ASP A 116 23.61 -9.41 13.37
N GLY A 117 24.89 -9.76 13.36
CA GLY A 117 25.55 -10.45 14.46
C GLY A 117 25.71 -9.63 15.75
N THR A 118 25.42 -8.33 15.71
CA THR A 118 25.46 -7.43 16.87
C THR A 118 24.09 -7.20 17.50
N ALA A 119 23.01 -7.64 16.84
CA ALA A 119 21.64 -7.42 17.26
C ALA A 119 21.13 -8.49 18.24
N GLU A 120 20.15 -8.11 19.07
CA GLU A 120 19.41 -9.03 19.91
C GLU A 120 18.45 -9.88 19.07
N PHE A 121 18.54 -11.21 19.17
CA PHE A 121 17.67 -12.10 18.43
C PHE A 121 16.31 -12.26 19.09
N VAL A 122 15.26 -11.95 18.33
CA VAL A 122 13.86 -12.20 18.71
C VAL A 122 13.25 -13.28 17.84
N THR A 123 12.15 -13.89 18.30
CA THR A 123 11.50 -14.96 17.53
C THR A 123 10.62 -14.38 16.41
N ALA A 124 10.57 -15.08 15.28
CA ALA A 124 9.64 -14.74 14.18
C ALA A 124 8.17 -14.71 14.65
N ALA A 125 7.80 -15.57 15.62
CA ALA A 125 6.46 -15.59 16.20
C ALA A 125 6.12 -14.28 16.94
N TYR A 126 7.09 -13.73 17.68
CA TYR A 126 6.92 -12.44 18.35
C TYR A 126 6.74 -11.30 17.35
N ILE A 127 7.60 -11.23 16.33
CA ILE A 127 7.51 -10.25 15.25
C ILE A 127 6.17 -10.35 14.51
N ASN A 128 5.73 -11.57 14.18
CA ASN A 128 4.45 -11.80 13.51
C ASN A 128 3.27 -11.28 14.34
N LYS A 129 3.23 -11.56 15.64
CA LYS A 129 2.18 -11.05 16.54
C LYS A 129 2.18 -9.52 16.61
N PHE A 130 3.35 -8.92 16.66
CA PHE A 130 3.50 -7.47 16.68
C PHE A 130 2.97 -6.82 15.39
N ILE A 131 3.42 -7.30 14.22
CA ILE A 131 3.00 -6.75 12.93
C ILE A 131 1.51 -7.01 12.66
N ALA A 132 0.98 -8.16 13.05
CA ALA A 132 -0.46 -8.44 12.96
C ALA A 132 -1.29 -7.43 13.76
N LYS A 133 -0.81 -7.02 14.94
CA LYS A 133 -1.45 -5.98 15.76
C LYS A 133 -1.42 -4.62 15.06
N LEU A 134 -0.30 -4.24 14.46
CA LEU A 134 -0.21 -2.99 13.68
C LEU A 134 -1.10 -3.01 12.43
N ALA A 135 -1.24 -4.18 11.80
CA ALA A 135 -2.04 -4.34 10.59
C ALA A 135 -3.56 -4.34 10.85
N GLN A 136 -4.00 -4.46 12.11
CA GLN A 136 -5.40 -4.73 12.46
C GLN A 136 -6.37 -3.66 11.93
N SER A 137 -6.02 -2.37 12.01
CA SER A 137 -6.87 -1.28 11.50
C SER A 137 -6.97 -1.30 9.98
N TYR A 138 -5.90 -1.67 9.28
CA TYR A 138 -5.90 -1.77 7.82
C TYR A 138 -6.67 -3.00 7.33
N ILE A 139 -6.55 -4.12 8.05
CA ILE A 139 -7.37 -5.31 7.85
C ILE A 139 -8.85 -4.98 8.05
N LEU A 140 -9.19 -4.22 9.09
CA LEU A 140 -10.56 -3.75 9.32
C LEU A 140 -11.08 -2.93 8.14
N ASN A 141 -10.28 -1.98 7.62
CA ASN A 141 -10.66 -1.18 6.46
C ASN A 141 -10.85 -2.01 5.18
N MET A 142 -10.04 -3.04 4.97
CA MET A 142 -10.26 -3.97 3.85
C MET A 142 -11.51 -4.82 4.05
N GLN A 143 -11.78 -5.26 5.28
CA GLN A 143 -12.96 -6.04 5.63
C GLN A 143 -14.25 -5.26 5.36
N THR A 144 -14.32 -4.04 5.88
CA THR A 144 -15.49 -3.18 5.74
C THR A 144 -15.73 -2.79 4.29
N LEU A 145 -14.65 -2.51 3.54
CA LEU A 145 -14.72 -2.29 2.09
C LEU A 145 -15.26 -3.51 1.34
N LYS A 146 -14.73 -4.71 1.63
CA LYS A 146 -15.18 -5.94 0.98
C LYS A 146 -16.65 -6.23 1.29
N ASN A 147 -17.09 -5.98 2.52
CA ASN A 147 -18.47 -6.21 2.95
C ASN A 147 -19.46 -5.16 2.39
N SER A 148 -18.98 -3.97 1.99
CA SER A 148 -19.85 -2.90 1.49
C SER A 148 -20.13 -2.98 -0.01
N THR A 149 -19.56 -3.95 -0.72
CA THR A 149 -19.65 -4.02 -2.19
C THR A 149 -19.76 -5.45 -2.70
N ASN A 150 -20.50 -5.61 -3.80
CA ASN A 150 -20.52 -6.85 -4.59
C ASN A 150 -19.48 -6.84 -5.72
N GLY A 151 -18.78 -5.72 -5.92
CA GLY A 151 -17.73 -5.60 -6.94
C GLY A 151 -16.45 -6.32 -6.57
N SER A 152 -15.57 -6.51 -7.56
CA SER A 152 -14.23 -7.03 -7.34
C SER A 152 -13.42 -6.06 -6.48
N VAL A 153 -12.71 -6.60 -5.50
CA VAL A 153 -11.81 -5.83 -4.63
C VAL A 153 -10.39 -6.32 -4.86
N PHE A 154 -9.51 -5.37 -5.16
CA PHE A 154 -8.08 -5.57 -5.32
C PHE A 154 -7.34 -4.87 -4.17
N HIS A 155 -6.20 -5.41 -3.78
CA HIS A 155 -5.29 -4.76 -2.83
C HIS A 155 -3.88 -4.75 -3.39
N PHE A 156 -3.31 -3.56 -3.54
CA PHE A 156 -1.91 -3.43 -3.94
C PHE A 156 -1.00 -3.71 -2.74
N GLU A 157 -0.03 -4.58 -2.94
CA GLU A 157 1.06 -4.74 -1.99
C GLU A 157 1.77 -3.39 -1.75
N SER A 158 2.13 -3.13 -0.50
CA SER A 158 2.99 -1.99 -0.15
C SER A 158 4.34 -2.10 -0.85
N PRO A 159 4.93 -1.00 -1.33
CA PRO A 159 6.27 -1.04 -1.92
C PRO A 159 7.26 -1.71 -0.94
N PRO A 160 8.21 -2.52 -1.44
CA PRO A 160 9.32 -3.01 -0.64
C PRO A 160 10.15 -1.83 -0.11
N PRO A 161 10.91 -2.03 0.97
CA PRO A 161 11.81 -0.99 1.46
C PRO A 161 12.93 -0.73 0.44
N ILE A 162 13.51 0.47 0.51
CA ILE A 162 14.71 0.84 -0.25
C ILE A 162 15.95 0.29 0.47
N GLU A 163 16.85 -0.38 -0.23
CA GLU A 163 18.04 -1.00 0.38
C GLU A 163 19.00 0.04 0.97
N SER A 164 19.24 1.13 0.26
CA SER A 164 20.21 2.17 0.57
C SER A 164 19.85 3.02 1.78
N ASN A 165 20.68 2.94 2.83
CA ASN A 165 20.55 3.81 4.00
C ASN A 165 20.87 5.27 3.66
N GLU A 166 21.81 5.50 2.73
CA GLU A 166 22.20 6.83 2.24
C GLU A 166 21.06 7.50 1.48
N PHE A 167 20.30 6.75 0.68
CA PHE A 167 19.08 7.26 0.05
C PHE A 167 18.08 7.71 1.11
N ILE A 168 17.81 6.86 2.10
CA ILE A 168 16.82 7.13 3.15
C ILE A 168 17.21 8.36 3.96
N LEU A 169 18.46 8.45 4.40
CA LEU A 169 18.97 9.60 5.16
C LEU A 169 18.83 10.92 4.39
N ARG A 170 19.16 10.91 3.09
CA ARG A 170 19.05 12.10 2.23
C ARG A 170 17.60 12.52 1.95
N ASN A 171 16.65 11.59 2.07
CA ASN A 171 15.25 11.80 1.77
C ASN A 171 14.33 11.62 3.00
N LEU A 172 14.86 11.86 4.21
CA LEU A 172 14.07 11.78 5.44
C LEU A 172 12.90 12.77 5.41
N GLU A 173 11.71 12.25 5.66
CA GLU A 173 10.50 13.07 5.77
C GLU A 173 10.61 14.03 6.96
N GLN A 174 9.86 15.15 6.91
CA GLN A 174 9.90 16.19 7.94
C GLN A 174 9.63 15.66 9.35
N TRP A 175 8.82 14.60 9.45
CA TRP A 175 8.53 13.89 10.70
C TRP A 175 9.80 13.42 11.44
N PHE A 176 10.86 13.06 10.70
CA PHE A 176 12.11 12.54 11.24
C PHE A 176 13.18 13.62 11.45
N GLN A 177 12.93 14.86 11.05
CA GLN A 177 13.93 15.95 11.14
C GLN A 177 14.27 16.35 12.59
N ASN A 178 13.42 16.02 13.56
CA ASN A 178 13.68 16.26 14.98
C ASN A 178 14.59 15.20 15.62
N VAL A 179 14.94 14.13 14.90
CA VAL A 179 15.87 13.11 15.40
C VAL A 179 17.30 13.61 15.25
N ARG A 180 17.98 13.87 16.36
CA ARG A 180 19.41 14.20 16.36
C ARG A 180 20.21 12.96 15.96
N ASP A 181 20.99 13.08 14.89
CA ASP A 181 21.83 11.99 14.34
C ASP A 181 21.02 10.73 13.99
N PRO A 182 20.11 10.82 12.99
CA PRO A 182 19.23 9.71 12.64
C PRO A 182 20.04 8.51 12.17
N LYS A 183 19.83 7.35 12.79
CA LYS A 183 20.37 6.06 12.35
C LYS A 183 19.29 5.23 11.71
N ILE A 184 19.56 4.70 10.52
CA ILE A 184 18.63 3.85 9.77
C ILE A 184 18.92 2.40 10.10
N SER A 185 17.88 1.61 10.35
CA SER A 185 18.06 0.18 10.62
C SER A 185 18.67 -0.55 9.43
N ALA A 186 19.34 -1.68 9.71
CA ALA A 186 19.90 -2.57 8.70
C ALA A 186 18.87 -2.89 7.58
N PRO A 187 19.27 -2.86 6.30
CA PRO A 187 18.34 -3.06 5.18
C PRO A 187 17.57 -4.38 5.27
N TYR A 188 18.25 -5.47 5.64
CA TYR A 188 17.62 -6.78 5.75
C TYR A 188 16.63 -6.87 6.92
N LEU A 189 16.80 -6.11 8.01
CA LEU A 189 15.77 -6.03 9.05
C LEU A 189 14.49 -5.42 8.48
N ARG A 190 14.61 -4.28 7.77
CA ARG A 190 13.49 -3.61 7.10
C ARG A 190 12.79 -4.53 6.11
N TYR A 191 13.57 -5.28 5.31
CA TYR A 191 13.05 -6.25 4.36
C TYR A 191 12.29 -7.39 5.03
N LYS A 192 12.86 -8.03 6.07
CA LYS A 192 12.19 -9.12 6.78
C LYS A 192 10.86 -8.66 7.38
N LEU A 193 10.78 -7.44 7.90
CA LEU A 193 9.54 -6.87 8.43
C LEU A 193 8.50 -6.60 7.34
N TRP A 194 8.92 -6.04 6.21
CA TRP A 194 8.06 -5.88 5.04
C TRP A 194 7.51 -7.24 4.57
N ARG A 195 8.33 -8.30 4.53
CA ARG A 195 7.89 -9.66 4.18
C ARG A 195 6.84 -10.22 5.15
N VAL A 196 7.03 -10.04 6.45
CA VAL A 196 6.04 -10.44 7.46
C VAL A 196 4.74 -9.68 7.25
N HIS A 197 4.80 -8.36 7.07
CA HIS A 197 3.63 -7.53 6.80
C HIS A 197 2.90 -7.96 5.52
N SER A 198 3.62 -8.04 4.39
CA SER A 198 3.10 -8.50 3.11
C SER A 198 2.42 -9.86 3.24
N LYS A 199 3.05 -10.83 3.92
CA LYS A 199 2.44 -12.13 4.17
C LYS A 199 1.11 -12.02 4.89
N ILE A 200 1.04 -11.27 6.00
CA ILE A 200 -0.19 -11.09 6.79
C ILE A 200 -1.31 -10.52 5.91
N ILE A 201 -1.01 -9.49 5.13
CA ILE A 201 -1.98 -8.84 4.25
C ILE A 201 -2.42 -9.78 3.11
N ARG A 202 -1.47 -10.48 2.48
CA ARG A 202 -1.76 -11.45 1.41
C ARG A 202 -2.63 -12.60 1.90
N ASP A 203 -2.29 -13.17 3.06
CA ASP A 203 -3.06 -14.27 3.67
C ASP A 203 -4.48 -13.80 4.02
N TYR A 204 -4.64 -12.57 4.54
CA TYR A 204 -5.96 -11.97 4.76
C TYR A 204 -6.73 -11.78 3.45
N CYS A 205 -6.11 -11.20 2.42
CA CYS A 205 -6.75 -10.99 1.13
C CYS A 205 -7.25 -12.31 0.53
N SER A 206 -6.41 -13.36 0.59
CA SER A 206 -6.79 -14.70 0.13
C SER A 206 -7.99 -15.25 0.90
N ALA A 207 -8.03 -15.12 2.23
CA ALA A 207 -9.14 -15.59 3.05
C ALA A 207 -10.44 -14.79 2.82
N ALA A 208 -10.34 -13.48 2.52
CA ALA A 208 -11.47 -12.58 2.33
C ALA A 208 -12.00 -12.53 0.88
N GLY A 209 -11.38 -13.25 -0.06
CA GLY A 209 -11.74 -13.15 -1.49
C GLY A 209 -11.44 -11.77 -2.08
N ILE A 210 -10.30 -11.19 -1.68
CA ILE A 210 -9.72 -9.96 -2.21
C ILE A 210 -8.52 -10.35 -3.09
N HIS A 211 -8.41 -9.77 -4.27
CA HIS A 211 -7.30 -10.00 -5.19
C HIS A 211 -6.05 -9.24 -4.70
N PHE A 212 -5.06 -9.96 -4.19
CA PHE A 212 -3.77 -9.39 -3.83
C PHE A 212 -2.90 -9.18 -5.08
N LEU A 213 -2.48 -7.95 -5.32
CA LEU A 213 -1.63 -7.56 -6.44
C LEU A 213 -0.21 -7.34 -5.93
N PRO A 214 0.73 -8.28 -6.17
CA PRO A 214 2.10 -8.16 -5.69
C PRO A 214 2.83 -7.00 -6.38
N THR A 215 3.90 -6.55 -5.75
CA THR A 215 4.81 -5.57 -6.33
C THR A 215 5.39 -6.10 -7.66
N PRO A 216 5.34 -5.31 -8.75
CA PRO A 216 5.96 -5.68 -10.01
C PRO A 216 7.44 -5.99 -9.85
N LYS A 217 7.92 -7.11 -10.40
CA LYS A 217 9.34 -7.50 -10.33
C LYS A 217 10.28 -6.46 -10.95
N SER A 218 9.78 -5.72 -11.95
CA SER A 218 10.52 -4.61 -12.56
C SER A 218 10.77 -3.44 -11.61
N ALA A 219 10.03 -3.35 -10.50
CA ALA A 219 10.23 -2.32 -9.48
C ALA A 219 11.32 -2.68 -8.46
N THR A 220 11.82 -3.92 -8.48
CA THR A 220 12.71 -4.45 -7.45
C THR A 220 14.08 -4.84 -7.99
N ASN A 221 15.11 -4.67 -7.15
CA ASN A 221 16.44 -5.17 -7.44
C ASN A 221 16.53 -6.70 -7.25
N GLN A 222 17.71 -7.27 -7.53
CA GLN A 222 17.96 -8.72 -7.40
C GLN A 222 17.74 -9.29 -5.99
N ASN A 223 17.82 -8.44 -4.96
CA ASN A 223 17.61 -8.80 -3.55
C ASN A 223 16.14 -8.62 -3.11
N GLY A 224 15.26 -8.12 -3.99
CA GLY A 224 13.85 -7.89 -3.71
C GLY A 224 13.52 -6.52 -3.07
N PHE A 225 14.51 -5.62 -2.94
CA PHE A 225 14.28 -4.25 -2.47
C PHE A 225 13.77 -3.36 -3.60
N LEU A 226 13.08 -2.27 -3.26
CA LEU A 226 12.65 -1.28 -4.23
C LEU A 226 13.87 -0.59 -4.85
N LEU A 227 13.88 -0.46 -6.18
CA LEU A 227 14.89 0.33 -6.88
C LEU A 227 14.78 1.81 -6.47
N GLU A 228 15.91 2.49 -6.25
CA GLU A 228 15.92 3.89 -5.79
C GLU A 228 15.17 4.84 -6.75
N GLU A 229 15.19 4.58 -8.06
CA GLU A 229 14.44 5.35 -9.08
C GLU A 229 12.91 5.26 -8.93
N HIS A 230 12.44 4.28 -8.16
CA HIS A 230 11.05 4.10 -7.77
C HIS A 230 10.76 4.62 -6.37
N GLY A 231 11.77 5.06 -5.62
CA GLY A 231 11.63 5.75 -4.34
C GLY A 231 11.27 7.23 -4.51
N ARG A 232 10.53 7.79 -3.55
CA ARG A 232 10.28 9.23 -3.45
C ARG A 232 10.92 9.81 -2.20
N ASP A 233 10.67 9.17 -1.07
CA ASP A 233 11.18 9.57 0.23
C ASP A 233 11.58 8.33 1.04
N SER A 234 11.87 8.51 2.34
CA SER A 234 12.29 7.42 3.22
C SER A 234 11.27 6.29 3.38
N THR A 235 9.98 6.50 3.11
CA THR A 235 8.95 5.47 3.28
C THR A 235 7.99 5.28 2.12
N HIS A 236 7.93 6.22 1.17
CA HIS A 236 7.01 6.19 0.04
C HIS A 236 7.72 5.95 -1.30
N ALA A 237 7.05 5.20 -2.16
CA ALA A 237 7.41 5.07 -3.55
C ALA A 237 6.96 6.30 -4.37
N GLY A 238 7.66 6.56 -5.47
CA GLY A 238 7.41 7.66 -6.39
C GLY A 238 6.43 7.35 -7.52
N PRO A 239 6.18 8.33 -8.40
CA PRO A 239 5.25 8.18 -9.52
C PRO A 239 5.62 7.07 -10.50
N SER A 240 6.92 6.77 -10.67
CA SER A 240 7.35 5.66 -11.53
C SER A 240 6.86 4.31 -11.01
N PHE A 241 6.85 4.09 -9.69
CA PHE A 241 6.23 2.92 -9.06
C PHE A 241 4.72 2.90 -9.25
N GLY A 242 4.05 4.05 -9.03
CA GLY A 242 2.61 4.20 -9.26
C GLY A 242 2.21 3.76 -10.68
N GLY A 243 3.01 4.14 -11.68
CA GLY A 243 2.80 3.69 -13.06
C GLY A 243 2.92 2.18 -13.26
N LEU A 244 3.93 1.55 -12.65
CA LEU A 244 4.12 0.10 -12.76
C LEU A 244 2.95 -0.69 -12.18
N ILE A 245 2.48 -0.33 -10.98
CA ILE A 245 1.36 -1.06 -10.34
C ILE A 245 0.04 -0.87 -11.08
N LEU A 246 -0.22 0.34 -11.60
CA LEU A 246 -1.41 0.61 -12.40
C LEU A 246 -1.37 -0.13 -13.74
N LYS A 247 -0.19 -0.20 -14.38
CA LYS A 247 -0.04 -0.95 -15.63
C LYS A 247 -0.24 -2.44 -15.43
N GLU A 248 0.24 -2.99 -14.32
CA GLU A 248 0.01 -4.40 -13.97
C GLU A 248 -1.48 -4.70 -13.79
N LEU A 249 -2.21 -3.83 -13.08
CA LEU A 249 -3.67 -3.94 -12.93
C LEU A 249 -4.39 -3.85 -14.28
N GLU A 250 -4.02 -2.89 -15.12
CA GLU A 250 -4.60 -2.70 -16.46
C GLU A 250 -4.40 -3.92 -17.35
N ASN A 251 -3.19 -4.48 -17.34
CA ASN A 251 -2.88 -5.72 -18.05
C ASN A 251 -3.69 -6.90 -17.50
N HIS A 252 -3.80 -7.01 -16.17
CA HIS A 252 -4.59 -8.05 -15.51
C HIS A 252 -6.08 -7.99 -15.90
N LEU A 253 -6.62 -6.78 -16.06
CA LEU A 253 -8.01 -6.55 -16.43
C LEU A 253 -8.24 -6.46 -17.95
N ASN A 254 -7.18 -6.50 -18.76
CA ASN A 254 -7.20 -6.28 -20.21
C ASN A 254 -7.92 -4.97 -20.60
N VAL A 255 -7.55 -3.87 -19.94
CA VAL A 255 -8.11 -2.53 -20.15
C VAL A 255 -7.02 -1.49 -20.41
N LYS A 256 -7.42 -0.33 -20.92
CA LYS A 256 -6.57 0.82 -21.18
C LYS A 256 -7.04 2.04 -20.41
N TYR A 257 -6.09 2.86 -20.00
CA TYR A 257 -6.34 4.04 -19.21
C TYR A 257 -7.16 5.11 -19.96
N ASP A 258 -8.25 5.56 -19.34
CA ASP A 258 -9.25 6.50 -19.86
C ASP A 258 -9.19 7.89 -19.20
N GLY A 259 -8.41 8.01 -18.11
CA GLY A 259 -8.36 9.21 -17.29
C GLY A 259 -8.57 8.92 -15.81
N TRP A 260 -8.54 9.97 -15.01
CA TRP A 260 -8.78 9.89 -13.58
C TRP A 260 -9.49 11.14 -13.05
N LEU A 261 -10.12 10.98 -11.88
CA LEU A 261 -10.78 12.05 -11.13
C LEU A 261 -10.59 11.81 -9.63
N TRP A 262 -10.74 12.86 -8.84
CA TRP A 262 -10.89 12.74 -7.39
C TRP A 262 -12.27 12.16 -7.06
N LEU A 263 -12.29 11.11 -6.24
CA LEU A 263 -13.48 10.62 -5.55
C LEU A 263 -13.97 11.64 -4.51
#